data_AF-A0AAX3MAB4-F1
#
_entry.id   AF-A0AAX3MAB4-F1
#
_cell.length_a   1.000
_cell.length_b   1.000
_cell.length_c   1.000
_cell.angle_alpha   90.00
_cell.angle_beta   90.00
_cell.angle_gamma   90.00
#
_symmetry.space_group_name_H-M   'P 1'
#
loop_
_entity.id
_entity.type
_entity.pdbx_description
1 polymer ?
#
loop_
_entity_poly.entity_id
_entity_poly.type
_entity_poly.pdbx_seq_one_letter_code
_entity_poly.pdbx_strand_id
1 'polypeptide(L)'
;MLKEKNLDINFKFTPILTKGKTNFENKKYVDKVNNVKLRFNGDSKVIYVMDTDDIDTSKEDLEIFKRISIHVANQEWHFVFFNRDIEDVLNKKADRKKKTNEARSYSEKKFNEIDKNNLKVKNYFTRGTSNLFSVISEELGIKI
;
A
#
# COMPACT_ATOMS: atom_id res chain seq x y z
N MET A 1 30.71 -14.66 -17.31
CA MET A 1 29.94 -13.77 -16.42
C MET A 1 28.76 -14.58 -15.90
N LEU A 2 28.74 -14.88 -14.61
CA LEU A 2 27.77 -15.77 -13.97
C LEU A 2 26.34 -15.21 -14.15
N LYS A 3 25.49 -15.96 -14.85
CA LYS A 3 24.03 -15.81 -14.71
C LYS A 3 23.72 -16.21 -13.27
N GLU A 4 23.44 -15.24 -12.40
CA GLU A 4 22.87 -15.55 -11.09
C GLU A 4 21.62 -16.39 -11.33
N LYS A 5 21.63 -17.61 -10.79
CA LYS A 5 20.45 -18.46 -10.70
C LYS A 5 19.38 -17.63 -10.00
N ASN A 6 18.31 -17.28 -10.73
CA ASN A 6 17.06 -16.90 -10.09
C ASN A 6 16.68 -18.08 -9.19
N LEU A 7 16.93 -17.93 -7.90
CA LEU A 7 16.39 -18.82 -6.89
C LEU A 7 14.88 -18.84 -7.12
N ASP A 8 14.24 -20.01 -7.08
CA ASP A 8 12.79 -20.19 -7.23
C ASP A 8 12.03 -19.49 -6.08
N ILE A 9 12.06 -18.16 -6.02
CA ILE A 9 11.31 -17.37 -5.05
C ILE A 9 9.90 -17.29 -5.60
N ASN A 10 9.04 -18.18 -5.13
CA ASN A 10 7.63 -18.19 -5.46
C ASN A 10 6.94 -17.01 -4.75
N PHE A 11 7.11 -15.79 -5.27
CA PHE A 11 6.46 -14.59 -4.75
C PHE A 11 4.96 -14.66 -5.01
N LYS A 12 4.17 -14.70 -3.93
CA LYS A 12 2.71 -14.72 -4.00
C LYS A 12 2.11 -13.49 -3.33
N PHE A 13 1.39 -12.69 -4.09
CA PHE A 13 0.54 -11.63 -3.55
C PHE A 13 -0.85 -12.17 -3.24
N THR A 14 -1.34 -11.95 -2.01
CA THR A 14 -2.71 -12.31 -1.60
C THR A 14 -3.43 -11.09 -1.06
N PRO A 15 -4.32 -10.44 -1.85
CA PRO A 15 -5.04 -9.27 -1.39
C PRO A 15 -6.12 -9.65 -0.37
N ILE A 16 -6.19 -8.89 0.73
CA ILE A 16 -7.26 -9.00 1.73
C ILE A 16 -7.97 -7.65 1.80
N LEU A 17 -9.16 -7.59 1.21
CA LEU A 17 -9.96 -6.36 1.18
C LEU A 17 -10.73 -6.20 2.50
N THR A 18 -10.43 -5.13 3.22
CA THR A 18 -11.26 -4.67 4.33
C THR A 18 -12.51 -3.99 3.75
N LYS A 19 -13.71 -4.40 4.19
CA LYS A 19 -14.98 -3.80 3.72
C LYS A 19 -15.20 -2.42 4.37
N GLY A 20 -14.31 -1.47 4.12
CA GLY A 20 -14.33 -0.12 4.68
C GLY A 20 -13.20 0.17 5.66
N LYS A 21 -12.83 1.45 5.80
CA LYS A 21 -11.67 1.90 6.58
C LYS A 21 -11.83 1.71 8.08
N THR A 22 -13.06 1.69 8.60
CA THR A 22 -13.37 1.48 10.03
C THR A 22 -13.28 0.02 10.49
N ASN A 23 -13.09 -0.91 9.55
CA ASN A 23 -13.10 -2.34 9.80
C ASN A 23 -11.71 -2.93 10.13
N PHE A 24 -10.69 -2.09 10.23
CA PHE A 24 -9.28 -2.48 10.43
C PHE A 24 -9.04 -3.27 11.73
N GLU A 25 -9.71 -2.91 12.83
CA GLU A 25 -9.60 -3.61 14.13
C GLU A 25 -10.42 -4.91 14.17
N ASN A 26 -11.24 -5.19 13.16
CA ASN A 26 -12.10 -6.37 13.20
C ASN A 26 -11.24 -7.64 13.12
N LYS A 27 -11.28 -8.42 14.21
CA LYS A 27 -10.54 -9.68 14.39
C LYS A 27 -10.62 -10.60 13.16
N LYS A 28 -11.75 -10.63 12.44
CA LYS A 28 -11.89 -11.48 11.25
C LYS A 28 -10.83 -11.20 10.17
N TYR A 29 -10.34 -9.97 10.02
CA TYR A 29 -9.32 -9.65 9.01
C TYR A 29 -7.92 -10.03 9.49
N VAL A 30 -7.63 -9.82 10.77
CA VAL A 30 -6.40 -10.32 11.41
C VAL A 30 -6.33 -11.84 11.29
N ASP A 31 -7.41 -12.54 11.61
CA ASP A 31 -7.51 -14.01 11.46
C ASP A 31 -7.35 -14.43 9.99
N LYS A 32 -7.90 -13.69 9.03
CA LYS A 32 -7.69 -13.97 7.59
C LYS A 32 -6.23 -13.83 7.18
N VAL A 33 -5.54 -12.77 7.62
CA VAL A 33 -4.11 -12.57 7.38
C VAL A 33 -3.33 -13.76 7.94
N ASN A 34 -3.58 -14.12 9.21
CA ASN A 34 -2.89 -15.24 9.86
C ASN A 34 -3.13 -16.58 9.15
N ASN A 35 -4.37 -16.86 8.75
CA ASN A 35 -4.70 -18.07 7.98
C ASN A 35 -4.01 -18.11 6.61
N VAL A 36 -3.84 -16.98 5.94
CA VAL A 36 -3.11 -16.91 4.66
C VAL A 36 -1.61 -17.17 4.90
N LYS A 37 -1.02 -16.54 5.92
CA LYS A 37 0.39 -16.77 6.30
C LYS A 37 0.67 -18.25 6.59
N LEU A 38 -0.19 -18.89 7.40
CA LEU A 38 -0.04 -20.31 7.77
C LEU A 38 -0.11 -21.28 6.57
N ARG A 39 -0.80 -20.90 5.50
CA ARG A 39 -0.95 -21.73 4.28
C ARG A 39 0.17 -21.52 3.27
N PHE A 40 1.01 -20.50 3.46
CA PHE A 40 2.13 -20.23 2.59
C PHE A 40 3.39 -20.89 3.15
N ASN A 41 4.07 -21.69 2.33
CA ASN A 41 5.32 -22.33 2.73
C ASN A 41 6.49 -21.36 2.51
N GLY A 42 6.76 -20.54 3.52
CA GLY A 42 7.86 -19.56 3.51
C GLY A 42 7.56 -18.33 4.35
N ASP A 43 8.48 -17.37 4.31
CA ASP A 43 8.30 -16.10 5.02
C ASP A 43 7.17 -15.28 4.41
N SER A 44 6.37 -14.67 5.28
CA SER A 44 5.25 -13.82 4.89
C SER A 44 5.39 -12.44 5.51
N LYS A 45 5.31 -11.42 4.67
CA LYS A 45 5.23 -10.01 5.06
C LYS A 45 3.83 -9.48 4.78
N VAL A 46 3.34 -8.57 5.62
CA VAL A 46 2.01 -7.97 5.48
C VAL A 46 2.19 -6.48 5.25
N ILE A 47 1.57 -5.98 4.18
CA ILE A 47 1.50 -4.55 3.86
C ILE A 47 0.04 -4.13 4.02
N TYR A 48 -0.22 -3.22 4.95
CA TYR A 48 -1.50 -2.56 5.07
C TYR A 48 -1.49 -1.31 4.19
N VAL A 49 -2.44 -1.20 3.26
CA VAL A 49 -2.49 -0.13 2.26
C VAL A 49 -3.76 0.69 2.46
N MET A 50 -3.63 2.02 2.51
CA MET A 50 -4.80 2.90 2.53
C MET A 50 -4.56 4.24 1.82
N ASP A 51 -5.65 4.81 1.33
CA ASP A 51 -5.71 6.21 0.92
C ASP A 51 -5.95 7.08 2.17
N THR A 52 -5.32 8.25 2.25
CA THR A 52 -5.48 9.13 3.41
C THR A 52 -6.77 9.94 3.40
N ASP A 53 -7.48 10.04 2.27
CA ASP A 53 -8.61 10.95 2.09
C ASP A 53 -8.27 12.36 2.58
N ASP A 54 -9.10 12.94 3.43
CA ASP A 54 -9.11 14.35 3.78
C ASP A 54 -8.49 14.62 5.17
N ILE A 55 -7.50 13.82 5.60
CA ILE A 55 -6.85 13.90 6.94
C ILE A 55 -6.30 15.27 7.35
N ASP A 56 -6.03 16.16 6.39
CA ASP A 56 -5.57 17.53 6.64
C ASP A 56 -6.73 18.51 6.90
N THR A 57 -7.95 18.14 6.53
CA THR A 57 -9.16 18.96 6.71
C THR A 57 -10.21 18.31 7.64
N SER A 58 -10.14 17.00 7.84
CA SER A 58 -11.09 16.20 8.60
C SER A 58 -10.44 15.63 9.86
N LYS A 59 -10.94 16.05 11.03
CA LYS A 59 -10.48 15.52 12.32
C LYS A 59 -10.79 14.04 12.48
N GLU A 60 -11.92 13.59 11.95
CA GLU A 60 -12.34 12.19 12.00
C GLU A 60 -11.39 11.30 11.19
N ASP A 61 -11.06 11.70 9.96
CA ASP A 61 -10.14 10.93 9.12
C ASP A 61 -8.74 10.88 9.71
N LEU A 62 -8.27 11.99 10.30
CA LEU A 62 -6.99 12.02 11.02
C LEU A 62 -6.96 11.06 12.21
N GLU A 63 -8.06 10.98 12.98
CA GLU A 63 -8.15 10.07 14.13
C GLU A 63 -8.19 8.61 13.67
N ILE A 64 -8.97 8.30 12.63
CA ILE A 64 -8.99 6.96 12.02
C ILE A 64 -7.60 6.58 11.51
N PHE A 65 -6.91 7.49 10.81
CA PHE A 65 -5.55 7.26 10.31
C PHE A 65 -4.55 6.93 11.44
N LYS A 66 -4.59 7.69 12.54
CA LYS A 66 -3.74 7.43 13.72
C LYS A 66 -4.03 6.07 14.34
N ARG A 67 -5.30 5.72 14.52
CA ARG A 67 -5.70 4.41 15.04
C ARG A 67 -5.27 3.27 14.13
N ILE A 68 -5.41 3.43 12.81
CA ILE A 68 -4.89 2.45 11.84
C ILE A 68 -3.38 2.30 11.99
N SER A 69 -2.64 3.40 12.06
CA SER A 69 -1.17 3.38 12.20
C SER A 69 -0.73 2.61 13.47
N ILE A 70 -1.40 2.87 14.60
CA ILE A 70 -1.16 2.15 15.87
C ILE A 70 -1.50 0.65 15.73
N HIS A 71 -2.66 0.34 15.13
CA HIS A 71 -3.09 -1.04 14.93
C HIS A 71 -2.09 -1.82 14.07
N VAL A 72 -1.65 -1.26 12.95
CA VAL A 72 -0.70 -1.88 12.02
C VAL A 72 0.65 -2.11 12.70
N ALA A 73 1.15 -1.15 13.48
CA ALA A 73 2.36 -1.30 14.28
C ALA A 73 2.24 -2.43 15.32
N ASN A 74 1.11 -2.51 16.02
CA ASN A 74 0.86 -3.59 17.01
C ASN A 74 0.79 -4.99 16.39
N GLN A 75 0.54 -5.10 15.08
CA GLN A 75 0.56 -6.38 14.36
C GLN A 75 1.92 -6.69 13.70
N GLU A 76 2.91 -5.82 13.86
CA GLU A 76 4.21 -5.90 13.16
C GLU A 76 4.05 -5.95 11.63
N TRP A 77 3.07 -5.20 11.12
CA TRP A 77 2.81 -5.05 9.69
C TRP A 77 3.46 -3.78 9.16
N HIS A 78 3.70 -3.75 7.85
CA HIS A 78 4.20 -2.55 7.16
C HIS A 78 3.04 -1.67 6.72
N PHE A 79 3.17 -0.36 6.87
CA PHE A 79 2.10 0.59 6.55
C PHE A 79 2.41 1.38 5.29
N VAL A 80 1.53 1.35 4.31
CA VAL A 80 1.61 2.15 3.08
C VAL A 80 0.40 3.09 2.98
N PHE A 81 0.67 4.36 2.71
CA PHE A 81 -0.35 5.36 2.45
C PHE A 81 -0.26 5.89 1.00
N PHE A 82 -1.40 6.30 0.45
CA PHE A 82 -1.50 7.15 -0.74
C PHE A 82 -2.19 8.45 -0.36
N ASN A 83 -1.54 9.60 -0.57
CA ASN A 83 -2.08 10.90 -0.19
C ASN A 83 -2.49 11.73 -1.43
N ARG A 84 -3.74 12.16 -1.60
CA ARG A 84 -4.92 11.83 -0.78
C ARG A 84 -5.57 10.51 -1.18
N ASP A 85 -5.58 10.21 -2.48
CA ASP A 85 -6.07 8.96 -3.07
C ASP A 85 -5.02 8.36 -4.00
N ILE A 86 -5.18 7.07 -4.33
CA ILE A 86 -4.26 6.35 -5.20
C ILE A 86 -4.17 6.99 -6.59
N GLU A 87 -5.26 7.55 -7.13
CA GLU A 87 -5.22 8.19 -8.44
C GLU A 87 -4.35 9.43 -8.43
N ASP A 88 -4.44 10.32 -7.44
CA ASP A 88 -3.60 11.53 -7.37
C ASP A 88 -2.10 11.20 -7.29
N VAL A 89 -1.73 10.11 -6.63
CA VAL A 89 -0.34 9.65 -6.53
C VAL A 89 0.14 9.04 -7.85
N LEU A 90 -0.72 8.26 -8.49
CA LEU A 90 -0.34 7.42 -9.63
C LEU A 90 -0.57 8.07 -11.01
N ASN A 91 -1.57 8.94 -11.12
CA ASN A 91 -1.91 9.69 -12.32
C ASN A 91 -2.17 11.13 -11.90
N LYS A 92 -1.30 12.08 -12.30
CA LYS A 92 -1.55 13.51 -12.03
C LYS A 92 -2.95 13.91 -12.57
N LYS A 93 -3.94 13.98 -11.66
CA LYS A 93 -5.38 14.27 -11.86
C LYS A 93 -6.10 13.39 -12.90
N ALA A 94 -6.71 12.31 -12.42
CA ALA A 94 -7.83 11.65 -13.08
C ALA A 94 -9.12 12.48 -12.96
N ASP A 95 -9.87 12.66 -14.05
CA ASP A 95 -11.25 13.19 -13.95
C ASP A 95 -12.13 12.14 -13.23
N ARG A 96 -12.97 12.57 -12.26
CA ARG A 96 -13.84 11.67 -11.48
C ARG A 96 -14.69 10.76 -12.37
N LYS A 97 -15.10 11.23 -13.55
CA LYS A 97 -15.89 10.45 -14.52
C LYS A 97 -15.06 9.40 -15.28
N LYS A 98 -13.74 9.48 -15.24
CA LYS A 98 -12.80 8.58 -15.92
C LYS A 98 -12.09 7.61 -14.98
N LYS A 99 -12.23 7.76 -13.65
CA LYS A 99 -11.56 6.92 -12.63
C LYS A 99 -11.60 5.41 -12.92
N THR A 100 -12.77 4.84 -13.22
CA THR A 100 -12.88 3.39 -13.52
C THR A 100 -12.10 2.96 -14.77
N ASN A 101 -12.12 3.78 -15.82
CA ASN A 101 -11.39 3.48 -17.05
C ASN A 101 -9.89 3.73 -16.88
N GLU A 102 -9.51 4.73 -16.10
CA GLU A 102 -8.11 5.03 -15.79
C GLU A 102 -7.48 3.94 -14.91
N ALA A 103 -8.19 3.46 -13.88
CA ALA A 103 -7.77 2.33 -13.07
C ALA A 103 -7.60 1.04 -13.90
N ARG A 104 -8.47 0.80 -14.88
CA ARG A 104 -8.33 -0.33 -15.83
C ARG A 104 -7.18 -0.16 -16.83
N SER A 105 -6.84 1.09 -17.16
CA SER A 105 -5.75 1.41 -18.08
C SER A 105 -4.36 1.40 -17.43
N TYR A 106 -4.31 1.08 -16.13
CA TYR A 106 -3.10 1.07 -15.34
C TYR A 106 -2.21 -0.10 -15.80
N SER A 107 -1.37 0.20 -16.78
CA SER A 107 -0.36 -0.68 -17.35
C SER A 107 1.00 -0.33 -16.76
N GLU A 108 1.95 -1.27 -16.85
CA GLU A 108 3.36 -1.05 -16.48
C GLU A 108 3.92 0.24 -17.08
N LYS A 109 3.47 0.62 -18.29
CA LYS A 109 3.88 1.85 -18.96
C LYS A 109 3.52 3.11 -18.18
N LYS A 110 2.30 3.23 -17.67
CA LYS A 110 1.87 4.39 -16.88
C LYS A 110 2.58 4.46 -15.54
N PHE A 111 2.85 3.30 -14.93
CA PHE A 111 3.62 3.25 -13.70
C PHE A 111 5.06 3.77 -13.89
N ASN A 112 5.69 3.48 -15.04
CA ASN A 112 7.03 3.97 -15.37
C ASN A 112 7.09 5.50 -15.60
N GLU A 113 5.97 6.14 -15.89
CA GLU A 113 5.87 7.60 -16.07
C GLU A 113 5.77 8.36 -14.74
N ILE A 114 5.56 7.65 -13.62
CA ILE A 114 5.51 8.24 -12.28
C ILE A 114 6.91 8.66 -11.84
N ASP A 115 7.01 9.86 -11.25
CA ASP A 115 8.19 10.25 -10.50
C ASP A 115 8.34 9.36 -9.26
N LYS A 116 9.26 8.40 -9.34
CA LYS A 116 9.56 7.45 -8.27
C LYS A 116 9.93 8.14 -6.94
N ASN A 117 10.36 9.40 -6.95
CA ASN A 117 10.64 10.14 -5.72
C ASN A 117 9.36 10.47 -4.94
N ASN A 118 8.22 10.66 -5.63
CA ASN A 118 6.93 10.85 -4.98
C ASN A 118 6.46 9.60 -4.23
N LEU A 119 7.01 8.43 -4.54
CA LEU A 119 6.71 7.16 -3.87
C LEU A 119 7.67 6.86 -2.70
N LYS A 120 8.66 7.73 -2.43
CA LYS A 120 9.63 7.61 -1.33
C LYS A 120 9.34 8.57 -0.17
N VAL A 121 8.19 9.24 -0.19
CA VAL A 121 7.87 10.27 0.81
C VAL A 121 7.33 9.58 2.06
N LYS A 122 8.03 9.72 3.19
CA LYS A 122 7.67 9.02 4.45
C LYS A 122 6.60 9.73 5.27
N ASN A 123 6.27 10.98 4.95
CA ASN A 123 5.24 11.75 5.64
C ASN A 123 4.01 11.95 4.74
N TYR A 124 2.85 12.08 5.35
CA TYR A 124 1.57 12.23 4.66
C TYR A 124 1.14 13.70 4.49
N PHE A 125 2.09 14.65 4.56
CA PHE A 125 1.75 16.09 4.43
C PHE A 125 1.68 16.55 2.98
N THR A 126 2.31 15.82 2.05
CA THR A 126 2.42 16.22 0.65
C THR A 126 1.42 15.46 -0.20
N ARG A 127 0.46 16.16 -0.80
CA ARG A 127 -0.51 15.57 -1.73
C ARG A 127 0.20 15.05 -3.00
N GLY A 128 -0.31 13.97 -3.56
CA GLY A 128 0.24 13.27 -4.71
C GLY A 128 1.47 12.41 -4.37
N THR A 129 1.65 12.05 -3.10
CA THR A 129 2.80 11.27 -2.63
C THR A 129 2.40 10.03 -1.83
N SER A 130 3.34 9.10 -1.70
CA SER A 130 3.20 7.84 -0.99
C SER A 130 4.56 7.42 -0.43
N ASN A 131 4.54 6.54 0.58
CA ASN A 131 5.73 5.86 1.10
C ASN A 131 5.96 4.47 0.50
N LEU A 132 5.21 4.07 -0.55
CA LEU A 132 5.25 2.73 -1.15
C LEU A 132 6.67 2.22 -1.42
N PHE A 133 7.53 3.04 -2.03
CA PHE A 133 8.90 2.63 -2.38
C PHE A 133 9.82 2.62 -1.18
N SER A 134 9.63 3.51 -0.20
CA SER A 134 10.37 3.42 1.05
C SER A 134 10.05 2.11 1.77
N VAL A 135 8.79 1.70 1.85
CA VAL A 135 8.41 0.43 2.46
C VAL A 135 8.99 -0.77 1.68
N ILE A 136 8.80 -0.81 0.36
CA ILE A 136 9.27 -1.94 -0.46
C ILE A 136 10.80 -2.06 -0.46
N SER A 137 11.53 -0.94 -0.56
CA SER A 137 12.99 -0.98 -0.65
C SER A 137 13.69 -1.06 0.70
N GLU A 138 13.27 -0.24 1.67
CA GLU A 138 13.98 -0.09 2.94
C GLU A 138 13.51 -1.12 3.98
N GLU A 139 12.20 -1.41 4.02
CA GLU A 139 11.63 -2.29 5.05
C GLU A 139 11.53 -3.75 4.60
N LEU A 140 11.32 -3.97 3.30
CA LEU A 140 11.20 -5.32 2.71
C LEU A 140 12.46 -5.78 1.97
N GLY A 141 13.46 -4.89 1.77
CA GLY A 141 14.71 -5.23 1.11
C GLY A 141 14.57 -5.60 -0.37
N ILE A 142 13.45 -5.23 -1.01
CA ILE A 142 13.18 -5.52 -2.42
C ILE A 142 13.81 -4.42 -3.27
N LYS A 143 14.66 -4.80 -4.23
CA LYS A 143 15.26 -3.84 -5.18
C LYS A 143 14.19 -3.37 -6.19
N ILE A 144 14.04 -2.05 -6.36
CA ILE A 144 13.05 -1.36 -7.22
C ILE A 144 13.75 -0.55 -8.32
#